data_AF-A0A2G6F164-F1
#
_entry.id   AF-A0A2G6F164-F1
#
_cell.length_a   1.000
_cell.length_b   1.000
_cell.length_c   1.000
_cell.angle_alpha   90.00
_cell.angle_beta   90.00
_cell.angle_gamma   90.00
#
_symmetry.space_group_name_H-M   'P 1'
#
loop_
_entity.id
_entity.type
_entity.pdbx_description
1 polymer ?
#
loop_
_entity_poly.entity_id
_entity_poly.type
_entity_poly.pdbx_seq_one_letter_code
_entity_poly.pdbx_strand_id
1 'polypeptide(L)'
;MFLIIQKRLNISLMIKRLKLIFPQIYGDKFKMVPKGFPKDFPDINFLKHKDYAAIHKLDNDFFLQDDVLTQLLNIYEIQKPFNDFLNESLEKMQ
;
A
#
# COMPACT_ATOMS: atom_id res chain seq x y z
N MET A 1 1.33 14.15 21.09
CA MET A 1 1.19 12.70 21.40
C MET A 1 -0.09 12.10 20.82
N PHE A 2 -1.27 12.69 21.05
CA PHE A 2 -2.57 12.20 20.51
C PHE A 2 -2.63 12.07 18.97
N LEU A 3 -2.20 13.10 18.24
CA LEU A 3 -2.18 13.09 16.76
C LEU A 3 -1.26 12.00 16.16
N ILE A 4 -0.15 11.69 16.83
CA ILE A 4 0.80 10.67 16.38
C ILE A 4 0.19 9.28 16.54
N ILE A 5 -0.53 9.04 17.65
CA ILE A 5 -1.22 7.77 17.91
C ILE A 5 -2.35 7.57 16.89
N GLN A 6 -3.12 8.62 16.59
CA GLN A 6 -4.18 8.57 15.56
C GLN A 6 -3.61 8.28 14.16
N LYS A 7 -2.52 8.96 13.76
CA LYS A 7 -1.85 8.68 12.47
C LYS A 7 -1.35 7.23 12.39
N ARG A 8 -0.75 6.71 13.46
CA ARG A 8 -0.29 5.30 13.53
C ARG A 8 -1.44 4.29 13.48
N LEU A 9 -2.55 4.56 14.17
CA LEU A 9 -3.73 3.70 14.17
C LEU A 9 -4.37 3.64 12.78
N ASN A 10 -4.51 4.80 12.11
CA ASN A 10 -5.03 4.89 10.75
C ASN A 10 -4.16 4.15 9.74
N ILE A 11 -2.83 4.28 9.82
CA ILE A 11 -1.89 3.53 8.96
C ILE A 11 -2.02 2.02 9.19
N SER A 12 -2.13 1.58 10.45
CA SER A 12 -2.30 0.16 10.77
C SER A 12 -3.61 -0.41 10.22
N LEU A 13 -4.72 0.33 10.35
CA LEU A 13 -6.02 -0.07 9.80
C LEU A 13 -6.01 -0.09 8.27
N MET A 14 -5.39 0.91 7.65
CA MET A 14 -5.19 0.97 6.19
C MET A 14 -4.42 -0.25 5.70
N ILE A 15 -3.27 -0.57 6.30
CA ILE A 15 -2.44 -1.73 5.94
C ILE A 15 -3.24 -3.04 6.06
N LYS A 16 -4.07 -3.18 7.11
CA LYS A 16 -4.93 -4.36 7.28
C LYS A 16 -5.93 -4.50 6.13
N ARG A 17 -6.64 -3.43 5.75
CA ARG A 17 -7.61 -3.46 4.64
C ARG A 17 -6.92 -3.70 3.29
N LEU A 18 -5.76 -3.09 3.09
CA LEU A 18 -4.95 -3.29 1.87
C LEU A 18 -4.59 -4.77 1.69
N LYS A 19 -4.12 -5.44 2.76
CA LYS A 19 -3.73 -6.86 2.71
C LYS A 19 -4.87 -7.82 2.36
N LEU A 20 -6.12 -7.43 2.58
CA LEU A 20 -7.28 -8.26 2.21
C LEU A 20 -7.49 -8.30 0.70
N ILE A 21 -7.23 -7.19 0.00
CA ILE A 21 -7.45 -7.05 -1.45
C ILE A 21 -6.14 -7.26 -2.24
N PHE A 22 -5.03 -6.78 -1.69
CA PHE A 22 -3.70 -6.81 -2.26
C PHE A 22 -2.79 -7.62 -1.32
N PRO A 23 -2.78 -8.96 -1.44
CA PRO A 23 -2.15 -9.85 -0.47
C PRO A 23 -0.62 -9.65 -0.40
N GLN A 24 -0.02 -9.13 -1.46
CA GLN A 24 1.39 -8.78 -1.49
C GLN A 24 1.64 -7.51 -2.30
N ILE A 25 2.72 -6.81 -1.93
CA ILE A 25 3.28 -5.72 -2.72
C ILE A 25 4.37 -6.29 -3.61
N TYR A 26 4.23 -6.02 -4.91
CA TYR A 26 5.19 -6.37 -5.94
C TYR A 26 6.13 -5.20 -6.21
N GLY A 27 7.19 -5.48 -6.95
CA GLY A 27 8.24 -4.51 -7.27
C GLY A 27 9.63 -5.08 -6.97
N ASP A 28 10.62 -4.47 -7.59
CA ASP A 28 12.01 -4.81 -7.43
C ASP A 28 12.50 -4.46 -6.03
N LYS A 29 13.33 -5.34 -5.48
CA LYS A 29 13.92 -5.16 -4.16
C LYS A 29 15.42 -4.96 -4.24
N PHE A 30 15.94 -4.05 -3.42
CA PHE A 30 17.35 -4.04 -3.09
C PHE A 30 17.73 -5.32 -2.31
N LYS A 31 18.89 -5.88 -2.63
CA LYS A 31 19.48 -6.99 -1.86
C LYS A 31 19.85 -6.54 -0.44
N MET A 32 20.31 -5.30 -0.32
CA MET A 32 20.72 -4.68 0.94
C MET A 32 19.70 -3.66 1.42
N VAL A 33 19.64 -3.48 2.73
CA VAL A 33 18.87 -2.39 3.35
C VAL A 33 19.53 -1.06 2.96
N PRO A 34 18.74 -0.02 2.62
CA PRO A 34 19.29 1.33 2.41
C PRO A 34 20.14 1.80 3.61
N LYS A 35 21.21 2.55 3.34
CA LYS A 35 22.06 3.11 4.40
C LYS A 35 21.23 4.06 5.27
N GLY A 36 21.44 4.00 6.58
CA GLY A 36 20.75 4.87 7.56
C GLY A 36 19.61 4.22 8.34
N PHE A 37 19.25 2.97 8.04
CA PHE A 37 18.25 2.21 8.80
C PHE A 37 18.89 1.05 9.58
N PRO A 38 18.47 0.81 10.83
CA PRO A 38 18.97 -0.32 11.62
C PRO A 38 18.38 -1.64 11.10
N LYS A 39 19.10 -2.76 11.33
CA LYS A 39 18.73 -4.08 10.76
C LYS A 39 17.41 -4.64 11.32
N ASP A 40 17.02 -4.20 12.50
CA ASP A 40 15.83 -4.60 13.24
C ASP A 40 14.65 -3.63 13.03
N PHE A 41 14.73 -2.74 12.04
CA PHE A 41 13.63 -1.83 11.72
C PHE A 41 12.34 -2.64 11.43
N PRO A 42 11.21 -2.37 12.10
CA PRO A 42 10.01 -3.21 12.02
C PRO A 42 9.48 -3.43 10.59
N ASP A 43 9.68 -2.46 9.71
CA ASP A 43 9.19 -2.45 8.34
C ASP A 43 10.31 -2.52 7.29
N ILE A 44 11.45 -3.11 7.64
CA ILE A 44 12.67 -3.13 6.81
C ILE A 44 12.48 -3.75 5.44
N ASN A 45 11.53 -4.68 5.31
CA ASN A 45 11.20 -5.32 4.04
C ASN A 45 10.49 -4.36 3.08
N PHE A 46 9.71 -3.41 3.59
CA PHE A 46 9.11 -2.35 2.78
C PHE A 46 10.18 -1.37 2.29
N LEU A 47 11.13 -0.99 3.15
CA LEU A 47 12.25 -0.09 2.79
C LEU A 47 13.16 -0.62 1.66
N LYS A 48 13.14 -1.93 1.40
CA LYS A 48 13.93 -2.53 0.32
C LYS A 48 13.28 -2.41 -1.05
N HIS A 49 11.98 -2.10 -1.13
CA HIS A 49 11.31 -1.92 -2.41
C HIS A 49 11.82 -0.65 -3.11
N LYS A 50 12.16 -0.77 -4.39
CA LYS A 50 12.45 0.36 -5.27
C LYS A 50 11.18 1.02 -5.77
N ASP A 51 10.19 0.19 -6.01
CA ASP A 51 8.88 0.49 -6.55
C ASP A 51 7.84 -0.38 -5.83
N TYR A 52 6.61 0.12 -5.83
CA TYR A 52 5.50 -0.48 -5.13
C TYR A 52 4.38 -0.73 -6.13
N ALA A 53 4.04 -2.00 -6.35
CA ALA A 53 2.93 -2.41 -7.20
C ALA A 53 1.91 -3.22 -6.37
N ALA A 54 0.68 -2.74 -6.31
CA ALA A 54 -0.44 -3.46 -5.73
C ALA A 54 -1.20 -4.18 -6.87
N ILE A 55 -1.37 -5.50 -6.74
CA ILE A 55 -2.04 -6.32 -7.75
C ILE A 55 -3.23 -7.03 -7.12
N HIS A 56 -4.40 -6.83 -7.70
CA HIS A 56 -5.62 -7.56 -7.38
C HIS A 56 -6.03 -8.39 -8.59
N LYS A 57 -6.11 -9.71 -8.43
CA LYS A 57 -6.51 -10.60 -9.51
C LYS A 57 -8.03 -10.62 -9.60
N LEU A 58 -8.54 -10.35 -10.79
CA LEU A 58 -9.96 -10.45 -11.11
C LEU A 58 -10.24 -11.79 -11.80
N ASP A 59 -11.45 -12.31 -11.59
CA ASP A 59 -11.95 -13.46 -12.34
C ASP A 59 -12.31 -13.06 -13.77
N ASN A 60 -12.30 -14.02 -14.70
CA ASN A 60 -12.49 -13.73 -16.13
C ASN A 60 -13.88 -13.14 -16.44
N ASP A 61 -14.89 -13.49 -15.65
CA ASP A 61 -16.27 -13.03 -15.75
C ASP A 61 -16.55 -11.79 -14.92
N PHE A 62 -15.55 -11.23 -14.23
CA PHE A 62 -15.71 -10.05 -13.38
C PHE A 62 -16.41 -8.92 -14.14
N PHE A 63 -15.96 -8.60 -15.36
CA PHE A 63 -16.51 -7.51 -16.17
C PHE A 63 -17.91 -7.79 -16.75
N LEU A 64 -18.45 -8.99 -16.55
CA LEU A 64 -19.79 -9.37 -16.98
C LEU A 64 -20.85 -9.15 -15.89
N GLN A 65 -20.44 -8.82 -14.66
CA GLN A 65 -21.37 -8.57 -13.55
C GLN A 65 -22.04 -7.20 -13.67
N ASP A 66 -23.29 -7.09 -13.22
CA ASP A 66 -24.05 -5.83 -13.29
C ASP A 66 -23.49 -4.74 -12.36
N ASP A 67 -22.75 -5.12 -11.31
CA ASP A 67 -22.22 -4.24 -10.27
C ASP A 67 -20.72 -3.96 -10.40
N VAL A 68 -20.12 -4.23 -11.57
CA VAL A 68 -18.68 -4.04 -11.85
C VAL A 68 -18.15 -2.70 -11.38
N LEU A 69 -18.88 -1.61 -11.65
CA LEU A 69 -18.47 -0.27 -11.26
C LEU A 69 -18.38 -0.13 -9.74
N THR A 70 -19.37 -0.66 -9.01
CA THR A 70 -19.38 -0.65 -7.54
C THR A 70 -18.22 -1.47 -6.99
N GLN A 71 -17.96 -2.65 -7.55
CA GLN A 71 -16.84 -3.49 -7.13
C GLN A 71 -15.49 -2.82 -7.36
N LEU A 72 -15.28 -2.21 -8.54
CA LEU A 72 -14.07 -1.44 -8.85
C LEU A 72 -13.89 -0.26 -7.92
N LEU A 73 -14.96 0.52 -7.65
CA LEU A 73 -14.90 1.64 -6.71
C LEU A 73 -14.47 1.18 -5.33
N ASN A 74 -15.00 0.07 -4.81
CA ASN A 74 -14.60 -0.47 -3.51
C ASN A 74 -13.11 -0.86 -3.48
N ILE A 75 -12.58 -1.45 -4.55
CA ILE A 75 -11.16 -1.79 -4.67
C ILE A 75 -10.31 -0.50 -4.65
N TYR A 76 -10.67 0.51 -5.45
CA TYR A 76 -9.94 1.76 -5.54
C TYR A 76 -10.04 2.63 -4.28
N GLU A 77 -11.17 2.63 -3.57
CA GLU A 77 -11.29 3.29 -2.27
C GLU A 77 -10.32 2.74 -1.24
N ILE A 78 -10.04 1.43 -1.30
CA ILE A 78 -9.06 0.78 -0.43
C ILE A 78 -7.62 1.06 -0.90
N GLN A 79 -7.38 1.15 -2.21
CA GLN A 79 -6.06 1.45 -2.76
C GLN A 79 -5.65 2.92 -2.61
N LYS A 80 -6.60 3.86 -2.71
CA LYS A 80 -6.31 5.30 -2.75
C LYS A 80 -5.45 5.79 -1.57
N PRO A 81 -5.75 5.47 -0.29
CA PRO A 81 -4.91 5.93 0.83
C PRO A 81 -3.46 5.45 0.76
N PHE A 82 -3.22 4.27 0.17
CA PHE A 82 -1.87 3.77 -0.04
C PHE A 82 -1.14 4.55 -1.13
N ASN A 83 -1.81 4.87 -2.24
CA ASN A 83 -1.24 5.75 -3.27
C ASN A 83 -0.98 7.16 -2.73
N ASP A 84 -1.90 7.73 -1.96
CA ASP A 84 -1.74 9.04 -1.32
C ASP A 84 -0.51 9.05 -0.39
N PHE A 85 -0.31 7.99 0.41
CA PHE A 85 0.86 7.85 1.27
C PHE A 85 2.18 7.82 0.49
N LEU A 86 2.23 7.09 -0.63
CA LEU A 86 3.43 7.06 -1.47
C LEU A 86 3.71 8.43 -2.08
N ASN A 87 2.66 9.11 -2.55
CA ASN A 87 2.76 10.43 -3.19
C ASN A 87 3.10 11.56 -2.21
N GLU A 88 2.72 11.48 -0.93
CA GLU A 88 3.10 12.47 0.12
C GLU A 88 4.62 12.70 0.15
N SER A 89 5.39 11.65 -0.15
CA SER A 89 6.86 11.69 -0.19
C SER A 89 7.38 12.51 -1.38
N LEU A 90 6.73 12.38 -2.54
CA LEU A 90 7.11 13.03 -3.79
C LEU A 90 6.78 14.52 -3.78
N GLU A 91 5.60 14.88 -3.25
CA GLU A 91 5.14 16.27 -3.16
C GLU A 91 6.04 17.14 -2.27
N LYS A 92 6.68 16.54 -1.25
CA LYS A 92 7.62 17.25 -0.36
C LYS A 92 9.02 17.44 -0.94
N MET A 93 9.30 16.85 -2.11
CA MET A 93 10.59 16.97 -2.79
C MET A 93 10.57 18.02 -3.93
N GLN A 94 9.46 18.73 -4.12
CA GLN A 94 9.33 19.89 -5.00
C GLN A 94 9.42 21.19 -4.21
#